data_AF-A0A154M5C7-F1
#
_entry.id   AF-A0A154M5C7-F1
#
_cell.length_a   1.000
_cell.length_b   1.000
_cell.length_c   1.000
_cell.angle_alpha   90.00
_cell.angle_beta   90.00
_cell.angle_gamma   90.00
#
_symmetry.space_group_name_H-M   'P 1'
#
loop_
_entity.id
_entity.type
_entity.pdbx_description
1 polymer ?
#
loop_
_entity_poly.entity_id
_entity_poly.type
_entity_poly.pdbx_seq_one_letter_code
_entity_poly.pdbx_strand_id
1 'polypeptide(L)'
;MKIRSRIARGAMGVLAIAGAVMLGGAGEALAATGTVNTDSGVAVTVRSSPNTGAGSVGTVASGTAVTIDCQTNGSTVTGKYGTTDIWDYVPSKGGYISDAYVYTGSDGRVAPDCAGSTLSCSTAGTGNPRTCAEAVAWAKAHVHTNNDPDYYRWCDRINSWAYGWSASGSETAYVHWTQLPASYKHPGDTQVPAGGLAFFSNGGTGHTMISIGGGKFLSNDIHGPGSFTETTISEIKNTWNYTYLGWSQPWFKINH
;
A
#
# COMPACT_ATOMS: atom_id res chain seq x y z
N MET A 1 -79.34 -37.60 -5.46
CA MET A 1 -79.51 -36.96 -4.14
C MET A 1 -78.52 -35.80 -4.02
N LYS A 2 -78.91 -34.72 -3.34
CA LYS A 2 -78.41 -33.34 -3.43
C LYS A 2 -77.00 -33.09 -2.83
N ILE A 3 -76.23 -32.24 -3.53
CA ILE A 3 -75.38 -31.10 -3.11
C ILE A 3 -74.96 -31.00 -1.63
N ARG A 4 -73.66 -30.77 -1.34
CA ARG A 4 -73.11 -29.55 -0.69
C ARG A 4 -71.58 -29.54 -0.59
N SER A 5 -71.01 -28.41 -1.01
CA SER A 5 -69.63 -27.97 -0.96
C SER A 5 -69.13 -27.71 0.46
N ARG A 6 -67.81 -27.83 0.70
CA ARG A 6 -67.02 -26.87 1.50
C ARG A 6 -65.57 -26.79 1.01
N ILE A 7 -65.16 -25.55 0.78
CA ILE A 7 -63.81 -25.07 0.47
C ILE A 7 -62.94 -25.19 1.73
N ALA A 8 -61.70 -25.65 1.59
CA ALA A 8 -60.63 -25.33 2.53
C ALA A 8 -59.36 -24.99 1.74
N ARG A 9 -58.88 -23.77 1.99
CA ARG A 9 -57.71 -23.14 1.38
C ARG A 9 -56.44 -23.78 1.95
N GLY A 10 -55.47 -24.08 1.08
CA GLY A 10 -54.10 -24.41 1.48
C GLY A 10 -53.15 -23.94 0.39
N ALA A 11 -52.60 -22.73 0.55
CA ALA A 11 -51.56 -22.19 -0.30
C ALA A 11 -50.19 -22.57 0.30
N MET A 12 -49.36 -23.26 -0.49
CA MET A 12 -47.93 -23.49 -0.30
C MET A 12 -47.40 -23.64 -1.74
N GLY A 13 -46.65 -22.72 -2.33
CA GLY A 13 -45.51 -21.98 -1.80
C GLY A 13 -44.34 -22.36 -2.71
N VAL A 14 -44.27 -21.77 -3.90
CA VAL A 14 -43.18 -21.99 -4.87
C VAL A 14 -41.96 -21.22 -4.38
N LEU A 15 -40.97 -21.91 -3.82
CA LEU A 15 -39.62 -21.35 -3.63
C LEU A 15 -38.84 -21.53 -4.93
N ALA A 16 -38.78 -20.49 -5.76
CA ALA A 16 -37.77 -20.36 -6.80
C ALA A 16 -36.52 -19.74 -6.16
N ILE A 17 -35.44 -20.52 -6.04
CA ILE A 17 -34.14 -20.01 -5.61
C ILE A 17 -33.48 -19.38 -6.85
N ALA A 18 -33.61 -18.07 -7.01
CA ALA A 18 -32.81 -17.33 -7.98
C ALA A 18 -31.39 -17.20 -7.43
N GLY A 19 -30.45 -17.96 -7.99
CA GLY A 19 -29.02 -17.79 -7.75
C GLY A 19 -28.57 -16.45 -8.31
N ALA A 20 -28.31 -15.48 -7.44
CA ALA A 20 -27.70 -14.22 -7.81
C ALA A 20 -26.22 -14.47 -8.13
N VAL A 21 -25.87 -14.43 -9.42
CA VAL A 21 -24.49 -14.31 -9.88
C VAL A 21 -24.01 -12.92 -9.49
N MET A 22 -23.21 -12.84 -8.43
CA MET A 22 -22.52 -11.61 -8.05
C MET A 22 -21.41 -11.35 -9.06
N LEU A 23 -21.70 -10.51 -10.07
CA LEU A 23 -20.67 -9.85 -10.86
C LEU A 23 -19.91 -8.92 -9.92
N GLY A 24 -18.74 -9.34 -9.46
CA GLY A 24 -17.79 -8.48 -8.77
C GLY A 24 -17.38 -7.36 -9.72
N GLY A 25 -17.94 -6.17 -9.52
CA GLY A 25 -17.46 -4.96 -10.19
C GLY A 25 -16.04 -4.69 -9.73
N ALA A 26 -15.07 -4.85 -10.62
CA ALA A 26 -13.79 -4.19 -10.48
C ALA A 26 -14.11 -2.69 -10.55
N GLY A 27 -14.08 -1.99 -9.40
CA GLY A 27 -14.13 -0.54 -9.41
C GLY A 27 -12.98 -0.05 -10.30
N GLU A 28 -13.29 0.81 -11.26
CA GLU A 28 -12.25 1.49 -12.04
C GLU A 28 -11.35 2.22 -11.04
N ALA A 29 -10.12 1.74 -10.88
CA ALA A 29 -9.11 2.49 -10.16
C ALA A 29 -8.95 3.79 -10.93
N LEU A 30 -9.34 4.92 -10.32
CA LEU A 30 -9.05 6.23 -10.88
C LEU A 30 -7.55 6.27 -11.17
N ALA A 31 -7.19 6.40 -12.45
CA ALA A 31 -5.80 6.46 -12.83
C ALA A 31 -5.15 7.65 -12.12
N ALA A 32 -4.04 7.41 -11.44
CA ALA A 32 -3.31 8.48 -10.77
C ALA A 32 -2.88 9.51 -11.82
N THR A 33 -2.73 10.77 -11.39
CA THR A 33 -2.31 11.85 -12.29
C THR A 33 -1.21 12.66 -11.62
N GLY A 34 -0.40 13.31 -12.45
CA GLY A 34 0.61 14.24 -11.97
C GLY A 34 0.89 15.32 -12.99
N THR A 35 1.53 16.40 -12.55
CA THR A 35 1.94 17.51 -13.44
C THR A 35 3.45 17.56 -13.56
N VAL A 36 3.96 17.42 -14.78
CA VAL A 36 5.40 17.45 -15.06
C VAL A 36 5.90 18.89 -14.95
N ASN A 37 6.93 19.13 -14.15
CA ASN A 37 7.53 20.46 -14.00
C ASN A 37 9.05 20.40 -13.86
N THR A 38 9.73 21.39 -14.45
CA THR A 38 11.17 21.64 -14.28
C THR A 38 11.40 23.10 -13.93
N ASP A 39 12.50 23.43 -13.25
CA ASP A 39 12.83 24.83 -12.95
C ASP A 39 13.27 25.61 -14.19
N SER A 40 13.84 24.92 -15.17
CA SER A 40 14.27 25.50 -16.44
C SER A 40 13.14 25.64 -17.47
N GLY A 41 11.97 25.04 -17.22
CA GLY A 41 10.88 24.91 -18.20
C GLY A 41 11.15 23.90 -19.32
N VAL A 42 12.32 23.24 -19.32
CA VAL A 42 12.70 22.23 -20.32
C VAL A 42 11.82 20.99 -20.16
N ALA A 43 11.45 20.39 -21.29
CA ALA A 43 10.69 19.15 -21.33
C ALA A 43 11.46 17.98 -20.72
N VAL A 44 10.77 17.11 -19.99
CA VAL A 44 11.33 15.91 -19.37
C VAL A 44 11.28 14.77 -20.38
N THR A 45 12.35 14.00 -20.46
CA THR A 45 12.42 12.81 -21.34
C THR A 45 11.63 11.65 -20.74
N VAL A 46 10.80 11.02 -21.56
CA VAL A 46 10.17 9.74 -21.25
C VAL A 46 11.06 8.62 -21.79
N ARG A 47 11.38 7.67 -20.93
CA ARG A 47 12.36 6.60 -21.16
C ARG A 47 11.67 5.26 -21.43
N SER A 48 12.27 4.40 -22.24
CA SER A 48 11.73 3.06 -22.52
C SER A 48 11.75 2.12 -21.32
N SER A 49 12.53 2.44 -20.29
CA SER A 49 12.68 1.65 -19.05
C SER A 49 12.98 2.63 -17.90
N PRO A 50 12.77 2.25 -16.62
CA PRO A 50 12.92 3.15 -15.47
C PRO A 50 14.39 3.37 -15.13
N ASN A 51 15.19 3.89 -16.07
CA ASN A 51 16.55 4.31 -15.82
C ASN A 51 16.99 5.42 -16.77
N THR A 52 17.93 6.25 -16.32
CA THR A 52 18.43 7.41 -17.08
C THR A 52 19.20 7.03 -18.35
N GLY A 53 19.73 5.81 -18.43
CA GLY A 53 20.44 5.29 -19.60
C GLY A 53 19.54 4.72 -20.70
N ALA A 54 18.25 4.50 -20.42
CA ALA A 54 17.31 3.93 -21.37
C ALA A 54 17.01 4.88 -22.54
N GLY A 55 16.62 4.30 -23.68
CA GLY A 55 16.27 5.05 -24.88
C GLY A 55 15.12 6.03 -24.65
N SER A 56 15.14 7.17 -25.35
CA SER A 56 14.02 8.11 -25.34
C SER A 56 12.88 7.57 -26.18
N VAL A 57 11.67 7.52 -25.63
CA VAL A 57 10.42 7.21 -26.34
C VAL A 57 9.53 8.43 -26.52
N GLY A 58 9.99 9.59 -26.04
CA GLY A 58 9.29 10.87 -26.18
C GLY A 58 9.70 11.86 -25.11
N THR A 59 8.99 12.99 -25.09
CA THR A 59 9.13 14.01 -24.05
C THR A 59 7.77 14.51 -23.58
N VAL A 60 7.75 15.08 -22.38
CA VAL A 60 6.61 15.78 -21.80
C VAL A 60 7.05 17.20 -21.42
N ALA A 61 6.34 18.21 -21.92
CA ALA A 61 6.67 19.60 -21.64
C ALA A 61 6.38 19.96 -20.17
N SER A 62 7.14 20.90 -19.61
CA SER A 62 6.86 21.44 -18.28
C SER A 62 5.46 22.08 -18.25
N GLY A 63 4.74 21.93 -17.13
CA GLY A 63 3.34 22.32 -16.96
C GLY A 63 2.31 21.32 -17.52
N THR A 64 2.76 20.21 -18.14
CA THR A 64 1.83 19.23 -18.75
C THR A 64 1.35 18.21 -17.72
N ALA A 65 0.03 17.99 -17.65
CA ALA A 65 -0.55 16.90 -16.88
C ALA A 65 -0.35 15.55 -17.58
N VAL A 66 -0.04 14.51 -16.81
CA VAL A 66 0.12 13.12 -17.26
C VAL A 66 -0.74 12.19 -16.41
N THR A 67 -1.22 11.12 -17.05
CA THR A 67 -1.77 9.96 -16.37
C THR A 67 -0.64 9.01 -15.99
N ILE A 68 -0.75 8.41 -14.82
CA ILE A 68 0.19 7.44 -14.26
C ILE A 68 -0.57 6.12 -14.12
N ASP A 69 -0.21 5.14 -14.94
CA ASP A 69 -0.83 3.81 -14.91
C ASP A 69 -0.28 2.96 -13.77
N CYS A 70 1.04 3.00 -13.59
CA CYS A 70 1.76 2.28 -12.57
C CYS A 70 3.08 2.97 -12.23
N GLN A 71 3.67 2.60 -11.09
CA GLN A 71 4.96 3.07 -10.63
C GLN A 71 5.94 1.92 -10.39
N THR A 72 7.23 2.18 -10.55
CA THR A 72 8.30 1.20 -10.27
C THR A 72 9.55 1.90 -9.79
N ASN A 73 10.47 1.18 -9.13
CA ASN A 73 11.79 1.73 -8.89
C ASN A 73 12.69 1.59 -10.10
N GLY A 74 13.68 2.46 -10.13
CA GLY A 74 14.63 2.60 -11.20
C GLY A 74 15.92 3.24 -10.73
N SER A 75 16.68 3.82 -11.67
CA SER A 75 17.82 4.64 -11.28
C SER A 75 17.36 5.88 -10.50
N THR A 76 18.07 6.24 -9.43
CA THR A 76 17.81 7.47 -8.68
C THR A 76 18.03 8.71 -9.53
N VAL A 77 17.10 9.67 -9.42
CA VAL A 77 17.14 10.96 -10.12
C VAL A 77 16.90 12.07 -9.11
N THR A 78 17.68 13.14 -9.23
CA THR A 78 17.43 14.41 -8.52
C THR A 78 16.80 15.41 -9.47
N GLY A 79 15.60 15.87 -9.12
CA GLY A 79 14.81 16.78 -9.92
C GLY A 79 14.15 17.87 -9.07
N LYS A 80 13.11 18.50 -9.64
CA LYS A 80 12.39 19.63 -9.04
C LYS A 80 11.80 19.28 -7.68
N TYR A 81 11.30 18.07 -7.51
CA TYR A 81 10.62 17.60 -6.30
C TYR A 81 11.54 16.78 -5.39
N GLY A 82 12.86 16.90 -5.58
CA GLY A 82 13.87 16.23 -4.76
C GLY A 82 14.48 15.01 -5.44
N THR A 83 15.01 14.12 -4.62
CA THR A 83 15.68 12.90 -5.08
C THR A 83 14.79 11.69 -4.83
N THR A 84 14.51 10.93 -5.88
CA THR A 84 13.68 9.72 -5.81
C THR A 84 14.19 8.67 -6.80
N ASP A 85 13.91 7.41 -6.51
CA ASP A 85 14.09 6.29 -7.41
C ASP A 85 12.76 5.80 -8.00
N ILE A 86 11.66 6.52 -7.76
CA ILE A 86 10.33 6.24 -8.31
C ILE A 86 10.24 6.73 -9.76
N TRP A 87 9.68 5.87 -10.61
CA TRP A 87 9.40 6.12 -12.02
C TRP A 87 7.93 5.85 -12.33
N ASP A 88 7.29 6.80 -12.99
CA ASP A 88 5.89 6.76 -13.40
C ASP A 88 5.78 6.25 -14.83
N TYR A 89 4.97 5.21 -15.06
CA TYR A 89 4.63 4.79 -16.40
C TYR A 89 3.52 5.69 -16.98
N VAL A 90 3.84 6.38 -18.07
CA VAL A 90 2.95 7.28 -18.79
C VAL A 90 2.41 6.55 -20.03
N PRO A 91 1.17 6.02 -20.00
CA PRO A 91 0.66 5.15 -21.06
C PRO A 91 0.54 5.87 -22.40
N SER A 92 0.25 7.17 -22.41
CA SER A 92 0.16 7.98 -23.63
C SER A 92 1.50 8.15 -24.36
N LYS A 93 2.61 7.81 -23.70
CA LYS A 93 3.98 7.83 -24.25
C LYS A 93 4.61 6.45 -24.33
N GLY A 94 3.96 5.43 -23.77
CA GLY A 94 4.47 4.06 -23.72
C GLY A 94 5.80 3.93 -22.96
N GLY A 95 6.04 4.75 -21.93
CA GLY A 95 7.31 4.74 -21.22
C GLY A 95 7.29 5.44 -19.86
N TYR A 96 8.46 5.55 -19.25
CA TYR A 96 8.65 5.95 -17.87
C TYR A 96 9.22 7.38 -17.76
N ILE A 97 8.65 8.18 -16.88
CA ILE A 97 9.18 9.48 -16.47
C ILE A 97 9.58 9.41 -15.00
N SER A 98 10.65 10.10 -14.61
CA SER A 98 11.04 10.10 -13.20
C SER A 98 10.11 10.99 -12.39
N ASP A 99 9.60 10.45 -11.28
CA ASP A 99 8.71 11.13 -10.32
C ASP A 99 9.38 12.37 -9.71
N ALA A 100 10.73 12.46 -9.76
CA ALA A 100 11.51 13.64 -9.38
C ALA A 100 11.07 14.94 -10.10
N TYR A 101 10.36 14.82 -11.22
CA TYR A 101 9.82 15.93 -11.99
C TYR A 101 8.28 15.93 -12.09
N VAL A 102 7.59 15.00 -11.44
CA VAL A 102 6.12 14.86 -11.52
C VAL A 102 5.51 15.23 -10.18
N TYR A 103 4.69 16.27 -10.17
CA TYR A 103 3.92 16.61 -8.97
C TYR A 103 2.67 15.74 -8.89
N THR A 104 2.67 14.78 -7.98
CA THR A 104 1.54 13.90 -7.67
C THR A 104 0.83 14.26 -6.36
N GLY A 105 1.42 15.18 -5.58
CA GLY A 105 0.98 15.48 -4.21
C GLY A 105 1.48 14.50 -3.16
N SER A 106 2.41 13.59 -3.50
CA SER A 106 2.96 12.57 -2.62
C SER A 106 4.46 12.38 -2.92
N ASP A 107 5.29 12.20 -1.88
CA ASP A 107 6.70 11.80 -2.00
C ASP A 107 6.89 10.27 -2.21
N GLY A 108 5.78 9.56 -2.30
CA GLY A 108 5.69 8.12 -2.39
C GLY A 108 4.65 7.73 -3.42
N ARG A 109 4.42 6.44 -3.57
CA ARG A 109 3.55 5.92 -4.63
C ARG A 109 2.14 6.46 -4.54
N VAL A 110 1.59 6.81 -5.70
CA VAL A 110 0.20 7.19 -5.94
C VAL A 110 -0.51 6.21 -6.88
N ALA A 111 0.25 5.34 -7.56
CA ALA A 111 -0.25 4.32 -8.46
C ALA A 111 0.20 2.92 -8.02
N PRO A 112 -0.49 1.85 -8.49
CA PRO A 112 -0.05 0.48 -8.28
C PRO A 112 1.36 0.22 -8.83
N ASP A 113 1.99 -0.87 -8.40
CA ASP A 113 3.28 -1.28 -8.96
C ASP A 113 3.12 -1.73 -10.42
N CYS A 114 4.10 -1.39 -11.25
CA CYS A 114 4.15 -1.87 -12.62
C CYS A 114 4.30 -3.40 -12.65
N ALA A 115 3.63 -4.04 -13.61
CA ALA A 115 3.76 -5.47 -13.83
C ALA A 115 5.25 -5.84 -14.00
N GLY A 116 5.70 -6.86 -13.27
CA GLY A 116 7.11 -7.26 -13.23
C GLY A 116 7.95 -6.64 -12.09
N SER A 117 7.36 -5.84 -11.20
CA SER A 117 8.01 -5.47 -9.93
C SER A 117 8.34 -6.73 -9.13
N THR A 118 9.62 -6.97 -8.87
CA THR A 118 10.16 -8.24 -8.37
C THR A 118 10.05 -8.43 -6.86
N LEU A 119 9.53 -7.43 -6.15
CA LEU A 119 9.43 -7.49 -4.70
C LEU A 119 8.15 -8.21 -4.29
N SER A 120 8.32 -9.35 -3.65
CA SER A 120 7.24 -10.12 -3.03
C SER A 120 7.47 -10.25 -1.53
N CYS A 121 6.40 -10.16 -0.76
CA CYS A 121 6.46 -10.51 0.66
C CYS A 121 6.62 -12.03 0.82
N SER A 122 7.44 -12.44 1.78
CA SER A 122 7.69 -13.83 2.13
C SER A 122 7.79 -13.98 3.65
N THR A 123 7.17 -15.03 4.18
CA THR A 123 7.31 -15.46 5.58
C THR A 123 8.33 -16.60 5.74
N ALA A 124 9.03 -16.96 4.66
CA ALA A 124 10.05 -18.00 4.71
C ALA A 124 11.18 -17.58 5.66
N GLY A 125 11.46 -18.43 6.65
CA GLY A 125 12.52 -18.19 7.63
C GLY A 125 12.17 -17.19 8.74
N THR A 126 10.95 -16.64 8.76
CA THR A 126 10.49 -15.71 9.82
C THR A 126 9.58 -16.36 10.86
N GLY A 127 9.13 -17.60 10.61
CA GLY A 127 8.37 -18.41 11.56
C GLY A 127 6.93 -17.94 11.80
N ASN A 128 6.39 -17.03 10.98
CA ASN A 128 5.04 -16.50 11.19
C ASN A 128 3.93 -17.54 11.05
N PRO A 129 2.91 -17.51 11.92
CA PRO A 129 1.70 -18.34 11.81
C PRO A 129 0.88 -18.08 10.56
N ARG A 130 0.81 -16.83 10.09
CA ARG A 130 0.10 -16.43 8.87
C ARG A 130 1.05 -16.05 7.76
N THR A 131 0.66 -16.34 6.53
CA THR A 131 1.28 -15.84 5.30
C THR A 131 1.07 -14.33 5.14
N CYS A 132 1.84 -13.70 4.26
CA CYS A 132 1.66 -12.28 3.93
C CYS A 132 0.23 -11.97 3.43
N ALA A 133 -0.35 -12.85 2.61
CA ALA A 133 -1.70 -12.66 2.07
C ALA A 133 -2.76 -12.75 3.18
N GLU A 134 -2.63 -13.70 4.10
CA GLU A 134 -3.53 -13.82 5.26
C GLU A 134 -3.39 -12.64 6.23
N ALA A 135 -2.17 -12.14 6.44
CA ALA A 135 -1.93 -10.95 7.26
C ALA A 135 -2.56 -9.69 6.64
N VAL A 136 -2.45 -9.51 5.32
CA VAL A 136 -3.12 -8.43 4.59
C VAL A 136 -4.65 -8.57 4.69
N ALA A 137 -5.18 -9.77 4.53
CA ALA A 137 -6.62 -10.03 4.68
C ALA A 137 -7.10 -9.71 6.10
N TRP A 138 -6.32 -10.11 7.12
CA TRP A 138 -6.60 -9.76 8.51
C TRP A 138 -6.62 -8.24 8.69
N ALA A 139 -5.57 -7.53 8.24
CA ALA A 139 -5.47 -6.10 8.42
C ALA A 139 -6.66 -5.36 7.77
N LYS A 140 -7.03 -5.73 6.53
CA LYS A 140 -8.20 -5.17 5.84
C LYS A 140 -9.52 -5.42 6.60
N ALA A 141 -9.67 -6.59 7.23
CA ALA A 141 -10.86 -6.92 8.00
C ALA A 141 -10.97 -6.16 9.35
N HIS A 142 -9.89 -5.52 9.80
CA HIS A 142 -9.82 -4.80 11.09
C HIS A 142 -9.80 -3.28 10.91
N VAL A 143 -10.08 -2.76 9.70
CA VAL A 143 -10.14 -1.32 9.45
C VAL A 143 -11.31 -0.69 10.22
N HIS A 144 -11.02 0.38 10.96
CA HIS A 144 -12.02 1.19 11.65
C HIS A 144 -11.52 2.60 11.96
N THR A 145 -12.46 3.51 12.24
CA THR A 145 -12.19 4.90 12.63
C THR A 145 -12.43 5.17 14.11
N ASN A 146 -12.81 4.15 14.88
CA ASN A 146 -13.09 4.27 16.32
C ASN A 146 -11.81 4.63 17.11
N ASN A 147 -12.00 5.28 18.26
CA ASN A 147 -10.96 5.44 19.28
C ASN A 147 -10.84 4.15 20.10
N ASP A 148 -10.08 3.19 19.57
CA ASP A 148 -9.86 1.89 20.19
C ASP A 148 -8.58 1.89 21.04
N PRO A 149 -8.67 1.68 22.37
CA PRO A 149 -7.49 1.63 23.24
C PRO A 149 -6.56 0.45 22.94
N ASP A 150 -7.04 -0.61 22.28
CA ASP A 150 -6.22 -1.74 21.85
C ASP A 150 -5.37 -1.41 20.62
N TYR A 151 -5.71 -0.34 19.90
CA TYR A 151 -4.95 0.16 18.75
C TYR A 151 -4.12 1.40 19.08
N TYR A 152 -4.54 2.20 20.06
CA TYR A 152 -3.87 3.45 20.39
C TYR A 152 -2.42 3.23 20.83
N ARG A 153 -1.45 3.75 20.05
CA ARG A 153 0.00 3.63 20.28
C ARG A 153 0.56 2.20 20.25
N TRP A 154 -0.15 1.27 19.61
CA TRP A 154 0.20 -0.15 19.54
C TRP A 154 0.61 -0.63 18.13
N CYS A 155 1.16 0.25 17.30
CA CYS A 155 1.49 0.00 15.88
C CYS A 155 2.21 -1.35 15.63
N ASP A 156 3.28 -1.61 16.38
CA ASP A 156 4.08 -2.82 16.21
C ASP A 156 3.35 -4.10 16.67
N ARG A 157 2.55 -3.96 17.72
CA ARG A 157 1.70 -5.06 18.22
C ARG A 157 0.61 -5.41 17.22
N ILE A 158 -0.05 -4.43 16.61
CA ILE A 158 -1.08 -4.65 15.59
C ILE A 158 -0.50 -5.41 14.38
N ASN A 159 0.70 -5.02 13.93
CA ASN A 159 1.38 -5.75 12.86
C ASN A 159 1.66 -7.21 13.25
N SER A 160 2.06 -7.47 14.49
CA SER A 160 2.25 -8.84 14.99
C SER A 160 0.94 -9.64 15.05
N TRP A 161 -0.17 -8.99 15.43
CA TRP A 161 -1.51 -9.59 15.42
C TRP A 161 -1.95 -9.98 14.03
N ALA A 162 -1.64 -9.16 13.01
CA ALA A 162 -1.89 -9.48 11.61
C ALA A 162 -1.21 -10.79 11.20
N TYR A 163 0.00 -11.04 11.71
CA TYR A 163 0.76 -12.27 11.45
C TYR A 163 0.42 -13.44 12.39
N GLY A 164 -0.48 -13.27 13.35
CA GLY A 164 -0.98 -14.33 14.23
C GLY A 164 -0.21 -14.47 15.55
N TRP A 165 0.63 -13.50 15.89
CA TRP A 165 1.29 -13.42 17.19
C TRP A 165 0.44 -12.62 18.19
N SER A 166 0.74 -12.75 19.48
CA SER A 166 0.13 -11.92 20.54
C SER A 166 0.87 -10.61 20.80
N ALA A 167 2.16 -10.54 20.44
CA ALA A 167 3.00 -9.35 20.50
C ALA A 167 4.18 -9.47 19.50
N SER A 168 4.82 -8.34 19.18
CA SER A 168 6.02 -8.33 18.32
C SER A 168 7.27 -8.82 19.04
N GLY A 169 7.32 -8.68 20.37
CA GLY A 169 8.51 -8.95 21.19
C GLY A 169 9.52 -7.81 21.24
N SER A 170 9.28 -6.71 20.53
CA SER A 170 10.11 -5.51 20.55
C SER A 170 9.45 -4.41 21.38
N GLU A 171 10.24 -3.61 22.10
CA GLU A 171 9.71 -2.56 22.99
C GLU A 171 9.02 -1.42 22.22
N THR A 172 9.56 -1.10 21.05
CA THR A 172 9.06 -0.04 20.17
C THR A 172 9.27 -0.43 18.71
N ALA A 173 8.57 0.25 17.78
CA ALA A 173 8.75 0.03 16.35
C ALA A 173 10.19 0.34 15.88
N TYR A 174 10.84 1.35 16.47
CA TYR A 174 12.24 1.64 16.18
C TYR A 174 13.17 0.54 16.70
N VAL A 175 12.94 0.04 17.92
CA VAL A 175 13.70 -1.11 18.44
C VAL A 175 13.52 -2.33 17.55
N HIS A 176 12.30 -2.62 17.10
CA HIS A 176 12.03 -3.67 16.13
C HIS A 176 12.87 -3.48 14.86
N TRP A 177 12.85 -2.27 14.27
CA TRP A 177 13.67 -1.96 13.10
C TRP A 177 15.15 -2.25 13.35
N THR A 178 15.70 -1.87 14.51
CA THR A 178 17.13 -2.12 14.79
C THR A 178 17.47 -3.60 14.96
N GLN A 179 16.56 -4.41 15.51
CA GLN A 179 16.75 -5.84 15.76
C GLN A 179 16.62 -6.73 14.51
N LEU A 180 15.90 -6.26 13.49
CA LEU A 180 15.68 -6.99 12.25
C LEU A 180 17.01 -7.43 11.58
N PRO A 181 17.13 -8.71 11.17
CA PRO A 181 18.24 -9.18 10.34
C PRO A 181 18.37 -8.40 9.04
N ALA A 182 19.60 -8.08 8.62
CA ALA A 182 19.86 -7.28 7.42
C ALA A 182 19.30 -7.92 6.13
N SER A 183 19.23 -9.26 6.07
CA SER A 183 18.66 -10.01 4.94
C SER A 183 17.16 -9.78 4.71
N TYR A 184 16.44 -9.28 5.73
CA TYR A 184 15.01 -8.97 5.63
C TYR A 184 14.74 -7.48 5.45
N LYS A 185 15.76 -6.62 5.61
CA LYS A 185 15.63 -5.17 5.53
C LYS A 185 15.84 -4.66 4.12
N HIS A 186 15.05 -3.68 3.75
CA HIS A 186 15.17 -2.90 2.53
C HIS A 186 15.22 -1.42 2.89
N PRO A 187 16.38 -0.90 3.36
CA PRO A 187 16.51 0.47 3.82
C PRO A 187 16.26 1.48 2.69
N GLY A 188 15.48 2.52 2.96
CA GLY A 188 15.14 3.59 2.00
C GLY A 188 14.20 3.18 0.86
N ASP A 189 14.07 1.90 0.55
CA ASP A 189 13.21 1.38 -0.51
C ASP A 189 11.72 1.66 -0.21
N THR A 190 11.01 2.19 -1.20
CA THR A 190 9.57 2.53 -1.12
C THR A 190 8.67 1.51 -1.86
N GLN A 191 9.25 0.48 -2.49
CA GLN A 191 8.51 -0.66 -3.05
C GLN A 191 8.22 -1.69 -1.97
N VAL A 192 7.20 -1.40 -1.16
CA VAL A 192 6.80 -2.33 -0.11
C VAL A 192 5.76 -3.31 -0.66
N PRO A 193 6.11 -4.61 -0.82
CA PRO A 193 5.14 -5.59 -1.28
C PRO A 193 3.99 -5.73 -0.29
N ALA A 194 2.82 -6.17 -0.76
CA ALA A 194 1.69 -6.45 0.13
C ALA A 194 2.10 -7.46 1.23
N GLY A 195 1.89 -7.08 2.49
CA GLY A 195 2.32 -7.81 3.68
C GLY A 195 3.65 -7.33 4.27
N GLY A 196 4.49 -6.64 3.50
CA GLY A 196 5.72 -6.03 4.02
C GLY A 196 5.41 -4.97 5.10
N LEU A 197 6.35 -4.79 6.03
CA LEU A 197 6.23 -3.84 7.13
C LEU A 197 7.08 -2.60 6.85
N ALA A 198 6.46 -1.42 6.79
CA ALA A 198 7.15 -0.15 6.64
C ALA A 198 7.51 0.43 8.02
N PHE A 199 8.70 1.02 8.16
CA PHE A 199 9.21 1.54 9.42
C PHE A 199 9.61 3.02 9.33
N PHE A 200 9.41 3.72 10.43
CA PHE A 200 9.71 5.14 10.57
C PHE A 200 10.43 5.43 11.89
N SER A 201 11.25 6.48 11.89
CA SER A 201 11.88 7.04 13.08
C SER A 201 11.36 8.45 13.35
N ASN A 202 11.23 8.75 14.63
CA ASN A 202 10.98 10.08 15.18
C ASN A 202 12.05 10.48 16.21
N GLY A 203 13.19 9.77 16.23
CA GLY A 203 14.21 9.89 17.28
C GLY A 203 13.86 9.22 18.61
N GLY A 204 12.72 8.52 18.69
CA GLY A 204 12.24 7.81 19.88
C GLY A 204 11.63 6.45 19.54
N THR A 205 10.33 6.27 19.80
CA THR A 205 9.62 4.98 19.62
C THR A 205 9.51 4.53 18.17
N GLY A 206 9.58 5.45 17.22
CA GLY A 206 9.29 5.18 15.81
C GLY A 206 7.84 4.77 15.55
N HIS A 207 7.60 4.28 14.35
CA HIS A 207 6.29 3.77 13.91
C HIS A 207 6.44 2.64 12.90
N THR A 208 5.45 1.76 12.82
CA THR A 208 5.39 0.73 11.78
C THR A 208 3.97 0.51 11.29
N MET A 209 3.84 0.08 10.03
CA MET A 209 2.55 -0.16 9.37
C MET A 209 2.67 -1.30 8.35
N ILE A 210 1.56 -1.96 8.06
CA ILE A 210 1.51 -3.10 7.13
C ILE A 210 1.08 -2.64 5.73
N SER A 211 1.84 -3.03 4.70
CA SER A 211 1.50 -2.75 3.30
C SER A 211 0.33 -3.62 2.84
N ILE A 212 -0.63 -3.01 2.16
CA ILE A 212 -1.71 -3.73 1.45
C ILE A 212 -1.47 -3.78 -0.07
N GLY A 213 -0.28 -3.37 -0.52
CA GLY A 213 0.15 -3.31 -1.91
C GLY A 213 -0.14 -1.97 -2.59
N GLY A 214 0.56 -1.70 -3.70
CA GLY A 214 0.33 -0.51 -4.53
C GLY A 214 0.57 0.82 -3.81
N GLY A 215 1.55 0.85 -2.90
CA GLY A 215 1.89 2.07 -2.14
C GLY A 215 0.97 2.39 -0.96
N LYS A 216 -0.04 1.55 -0.70
CA LYS A 216 -1.02 1.74 0.36
C LYS A 216 -0.71 0.88 1.56
N PHE A 217 -1.04 1.40 2.74
CA PHE A 217 -0.76 0.77 4.03
C PHE A 217 -1.95 0.88 4.96
N LEU A 218 -2.06 -0.03 5.91
CA LEU A 218 -2.95 0.13 7.06
C LEU A 218 -2.11 0.48 8.28
N SER A 219 -2.48 1.57 8.94
CA SER A 219 -1.77 2.13 10.09
C SER A 219 -2.76 2.56 11.15
N ASN A 220 -2.34 2.45 12.41
CA ASN A 220 -3.10 3.03 13.50
C ASN A 220 -2.81 4.53 13.67
N ASP A 221 -3.67 5.22 14.42
CA ASP A 221 -3.53 6.59 14.93
C ASP A 221 -3.50 7.74 13.90
N ILE A 222 -3.22 7.48 12.63
CA ILE A 222 -2.99 8.53 11.61
C ILE A 222 -4.22 9.40 11.36
N HIS A 223 -5.42 8.82 11.43
CA HIS A 223 -6.69 9.54 11.25
C HIS A 223 -7.46 9.72 12.55
N GLY A 224 -6.78 9.62 13.69
CA GLY A 224 -7.34 9.83 15.03
C GLY A 224 -6.85 8.76 16.01
N PRO A 225 -6.78 9.08 17.32
CA PRO A 225 -6.32 8.14 18.34
C PRO A 225 -7.06 6.81 18.24
N GLY A 226 -6.32 5.70 18.20
CA GLY A 226 -6.88 4.35 18.17
C GLY A 226 -7.52 3.94 16.85
N SER A 227 -7.59 4.79 15.83
CA SER A 227 -8.07 4.38 14.50
C SER A 227 -7.13 3.35 13.87
N PHE A 228 -7.61 2.58 12.89
CA PHE A 228 -6.80 1.73 12.00
C PHE A 228 -7.30 1.89 10.57
N THR A 229 -6.60 2.71 9.78
CA THR A 229 -7.09 3.21 8.49
C THR A 229 -6.04 3.12 7.40
N GLU A 230 -6.50 3.24 6.15
CA GLU A 230 -5.62 3.32 4.98
C GLU A 230 -4.80 4.61 4.99
N THR A 231 -3.51 4.51 4.70
CA THR A 231 -2.58 5.63 4.62
C THR A 231 -1.47 5.34 3.62
N THR A 232 -0.52 6.28 3.50
CA THR A 232 0.68 6.18 2.66
C THR A 232 1.93 6.54 3.46
N ILE A 233 3.11 6.17 2.94
CA ILE A 233 4.39 6.63 3.51
C ILE A 233 4.44 8.16 3.57
N SER A 234 3.97 8.83 2.52
CA SER A 234 3.93 10.30 2.43
C SER A 234 3.05 10.93 3.49
N GLU A 235 1.88 10.36 3.75
CA GLU A 235 0.96 10.89 4.75
C GLU A 235 1.55 10.79 6.16
N ILE A 236 2.19 9.67 6.52
CA ILE A 236 2.91 9.56 7.81
C ILE A 236 4.02 10.62 7.91
N LYS A 237 4.87 10.74 6.87
CA LYS A 237 5.95 11.74 6.83
C LYS A 237 5.41 13.15 7.04
N ASN A 238 4.35 13.51 6.32
CA ASN A 238 3.83 14.88 6.31
C ASN A 238 3.02 15.22 7.57
N THR A 239 2.27 14.26 8.11
CA THR A 239 1.40 14.48 9.27
C THR A 239 2.17 14.48 10.57
N TRP A 240 3.15 13.59 10.71
CA TRP A 240 3.88 13.41 11.96
C TRP A 240 5.33 13.89 11.92
N ASN A 241 5.83 14.32 10.76
CA ASN A 241 7.23 14.69 10.53
C ASN A 241 8.21 13.56 10.86
N TYR A 242 7.83 12.32 10.53
CA TYR A 242 8.65 11.14 10.78
C TYR A 242 9.55 10.84 9.57
N THR A 243 10.74 10.31 9.85
CA THR A 243 11.69 9.87 8.83
C THR A 243 11.40 8.42 8.44
N TYR A 244 11.11 8.16 7.17
CA TYR A 244 10.99 6.80 6.65
C TYR A 244 12.35 6.10 6.65
N LEU A 245 12.40 4.89 7.22
CA LEU A 245 13.63 4.10 7.33
C LEU A 245 13.78 3.09 6.19
N GLY A 246 12.67 2.60 5.66
CA GLY A 246 12.62 1.46 4.75
C GLY A 246 11.54 0.48 5.17
N TRP A 247 11.54 -0.69 4.53
CA TRP A 247 10.61 -1.76 4.84
C TRP A 247 11.33 -3.07 5.16
N SER A 248 10.60 -4.04 5.70
CA SER A 248 11.11 -5.38 5.90
C SER A 248 10.11 -6.48 5.56
N GLN A 249 10.65 -7.66 5.28
CA GLN A 249 9.89 -8.90 5.41
C GLN A 249 9.33 -9.02 6.84
N PRO A 250 8.18 -9.67 7.04
CA PRO A 250 7.53 -9.75 8.34
C PRO A 250 8.32 -10.66 9.27
N TRP A 251 9.15 -10.07 10.11
CA TRP A 251 9.90 -10.74 11.16
C TRP A 251 9.46 -10.13 12.48
N PHE A 252 9.48 -10.88 13.57
CA PHE A 252 9.10 -10.39 14.88
C PHE A 252 10.02 -11.00 15.92
N LYS A 253 10.43 -10.23 16.92
CA LYS A 253 11.36 -10.70 17.96
C LYS A 253 10.77 -11.81 18.83
N ILE A 254 9.45 -11.92 18.96
CA ILE A 254 8.79 -12.88 19.86
C ILE A 254 9.18 -14.35 19.63
N ASN A 255 9.65 -14.72 18.43
CA ASN A 255 10.09 -16.09 18.12
C ASN A 255 11.61 -16.22 17.87
N HIS A 256 12.43 -15.24 18.31
CA HIS A 256 13.88 -15.16 18.11
C HIS A 256 14.62 -14.56 19.32
#